data_AF-A0A954XEX3-F1
#
_entry.id   AF-A0A954XEX3-F1
#
_cell.length_a   1.000
_cell.length_b   1.000
_cell.length_c   1.000
_cell.angle_alpha   90.00
_cell.angle_beta   90.00
_cell.angle_gamma   90.00
#
_symmetry.space_group_name_H-M   'P 1'
#
loop_
_entity.id
_entity.type
_entity.pdbx_description
1 polymer ?
#
loop_
_entity_poly.entity_id
_entity_poly.type
_entity_poly.pdbx_seq_one_letter_code
_entity_poly.pdbx_strand_id
1 'polypeptide(L)'
;DYSFIINFRPDRYPLGDPYNLGEDDEPGFDEIARTTFVTLPDEDAGPTKAWIVTHRNDPQWKSYFDHAYGRRPREELFDLRKDPHQMKNVANDPEYAEVVTQLRKRLLDELQQSGDPRLVDDGKFFETPPMAGPLPNDVPKPNRNRRPRQ
;
A
#
# COMPACT_ATOMS: atom_id res chain seq x y z
N ASP A 1 -11.67 1.34 23.24
CA ASP A 1 -12.03 1.05 21.86
C ASP A 1 -10.78 0.75 21.06
N TYR A 2 -10.90 -0.18 20.12
CA TYR A 2 -9.80 -0.66 19.29
C TYR A 2 -10.21 -0.65 17.83
N SER A 3 -9.25 -0.33 16.95
CA SER A 3 -9.38 -0.49 15.50
C SER A 3 -8.46 -1.62 15.06
N PHE A 4 -8.99 -2.64 14.39
CA PHE A 4 -8.23 -3.78 13.90
C PHE A 4 -8.35 -3.87 12.38
N ILE A 5 -7.22 -4.02 11.71
CA ILE A 5 -7.11 -4.10 10.26
C ILE A 5 -6.31 -5.36 9.91
N ILE A 6 -6.77 -6.08 8.88
CA ILE A 6 -6.04 -7.20 8.29
C ILE A 6 -5.67 -6.87 6.83
N ASN A 7 -4.38 -6.89 6.53
CA ASN A 7 -3.85 -6.80 5.19
C ASN A 7 -3.64 -8.22 4.62
N PHE A 8 -4.41 -8.58 3.60
CA PHE A 8 -4.30 -9.88 2.94
C PHE A 8 -3.09 -10.00 2.00
N ARG A 9 -2.43 -8.87 1.67
CA ARG A 9 -1.27 -8.77 0.77
C ARG A 9 -0.16 -7.87 1.35
N PRO A 10 0.48 -8.28 2.46
CA PRO A 10 1.54 -7.49 3.12
C PRO A 10 2.82 -7.35 2.29
N ASP A 11 2.98 -8.17 1.26
CA ASP A 11 4.07 -8.14 0.30
C ASP A 11 3.95 -6.98 -0.70
N ARG A 12 2.74 -6.43 -0.90
CA ARG A 12 2.44 -5.37 -1.88
C ARG A 12 2.50 -3.97 -1.26
N TYR A 13 2.87 -2.99 -2.07
CA TYR A 13 2.76 -1.58 -1.69
C TYR A 13 1.30 -1.12 -1.68
N PRO A 14 0.90 -0.27 -0.72
CA PRO A 14 -0.49 0.18 -0.60
C PRO A 14 -0.94 1.12 -1.73
N LEU A 15 0.01 1.75 -2.43
CA LEU A 15 -0.22 2.74 -3.50
C LEU A 15 0.46 2.33 -4.82
N GLY A 16 0.44 1.03 -5.10
CA GLY A 16 1.13 0.45 -6.25
C GLY A 16 2.64 0.40 -6.09
N ASP A 17 3.30 -0.39 -6.95
CA ASP A 17 4.75 -0.53 -6.90
C ASP A 17 5.43 0.78 -7.34
N PRO A 18 6.42 1.28 -6.59
CA PRO A 18 7.13 2.48 -6.98
C PRO A 18 8.01 2.20 -8.21
N TYR A 19 8.01 3.13 -9.17
CA TYR A 19 8.95 3.09 -10.30
C TYR A 19 10.26 3.77 -9.92
N ASN A 20 11.38 3.22 -10.40
CA ASN A 20 12.72 3.81 -10.31
C ASN A 20 13.18 4.18 -8.88
N LEU A 21 12.48 3.72 -7.83
CA LEU A 21 12.77 4.10 -6.45
C LEU A 21 13.81 3.15 -5.85
N GLY A 22 14.95 3.70 -5.43
CA GLY A 22 16.11 2.94 -4.98
C GLY A 22 16.88 2.21 -6.10
N GLU A 23 16.63 2.59 -7.36
CA GLU A 23 17.35 2.12 -8.55
C GLU A 23 18.43 3.14 -8.97
N ASP A 24 19.27 2.78 -9.96
CA ASP A 24 20.38 3.63 -10.42
C ASP A 24 19.91 4.97 -11.05
N ASP A 25 18.68 5.03 -11.55
CA ASP A 25 18.04 6.19 -12.20
C ASP A 25 16.98 6.87 -11.32
N GLU A 26 17.17 6.83 -10.01
CA GLU A 26 16.23 7.39 -9.04
C GLU A 26 15.94 8.89 -9.27
N PRO A 27 14.65 9.30 -9.39
CA PRO A 27 14.31 10.67 -9.71
C PRO A 27 14.64 11.65 -8.57
N GLY A 28 15.12 12.83 -8.95
CA GLY A 28 15.43 13.91 -8.00
C GLY A 28 14.18 14.68 -7.54
N PHE A 29 14.36 15.59 -6.58
CA PHE A 29 13.28 16.41 -6.02
C PHE A 29 12.42 17.12 -7.10
N ASP A 30 13.07 17.86 -8.01
CA ASP A 30 12.35 18.67 -9.02
C ASP A 30 11.54 17.81 -9.98
N GLU A 31 12.01 16.60 -10.28
CA GLU A 31 11.35 15.66 -11.17
C GLU A 31 10.11 15.07 -10.49
N ILE A 32 10.25 14.58 -9.25
CA ILE A 32 9.12 14.07 -8.45
C ILE A 32 8.08 15.19 -8.21
N ALA A 33 8.52 16.43 -8.00
CA ALA A 33 7.63 17.55 -7.71
C ALA A 33 6.80 18.00 -8.91
N ARG A 34 7.22 17.67 -10.14
CA ARG A 34 6.61 18.18 -11.39
C ARG A 34 6.04 17.09 -12.30
N THR A 35 6.39 15.82 -12.10
CA THR A 35 5.99 14.74 -13.00
C THR A 35 5.46 13.54 -12.20
N THR A 36 4.15 13.32 -12.25
CA THR A 36 3.44 12.34 -11.41
C THR A 36 3.99 10.91 -11.57
N PHE A 37 4.26 10.50 -12.81
CA PHE A 37 4.52 9.10 -13.16
C PHE A 37 5.99 8.66 -13.04
N VAL A 38 6.89 9.50 -12.52
CA VAL A 38 8.32 9.14 -12.38
C VAL A 38 8.58 8.16 -11.24
N THR A 39 7.78 8.23 -10.17
CA THR A 39 7.76 7.25 -9.08
C THR A 39 6.46 7.42 -8.28
N LEU A 40 5.99 6.35 -7.61
CA LEU A 40 4.75 6.35 -6.81
C LEU A 40 3.56 6.98 -7.58
N PRO A 41 3.16 6.41 -8.73
CA PRO A 41 2.28 7.07 -9.70
C PRO A 41 0.84 7.28 -9.24
N ASP A 42 0.41 6.57 -8.19
CA ASP A 42 -0.94 6.69 -7.62
C ASP A 42 -1.14 7.99 -6.80
N GLU A 43 -0.05 8.72 -6.52
CA GLU A 43 -0.11 10.06 -5.93
C GLU A 43 0.39 11.11 -6.92
N ASP A 44 -0.36 12.20 -7.07
CA ASP A 44 0.02 13.34 -7.91
C ASP A 44 1.38 13.96 -7.53
N ALA A 45 2.06 14.52 -8.53
CA ALA A 45 3.27 15.28 -8.31
C ALA A 45 3.04 16.48 -7.40
N GLY A 46 3.99 16.72 -6.49
CA GLY A 46 3.95 17.88 -5.61
C GLY A 46 5.19 18.02 -4.74
N PRO A 47 5.43 19.22 -4.19
CA PRO A 47 6.61 19.49 -3.37
C PRO A 47 6.64 18.63 -2.10
N THR A 48 5.48 18.30 -1.52
CA THR A 48 5.39 17.42 -0.34
C THR A 48 5.82 15.99 -0.66
N LYS A 49 5.29 15.40 -1.74
CA LYS A 49 5.69 14.08 -2.24
C LYS A 49 7.20 14.05 -2.48
N ALA A 50 7.71 15.01 -3.25
CA ALA A 50 9.13 15.12 -3.55
C ALA A 50 9.98 15.20 -2.28
N TRP A 51 9.56 16.00 -1.29
CA TRP A 51 10.29 16.13 -0.05
C TRP A 51 10.31 14.82 0.76
N ILE A 52 9.16 14.18 0.99
CA ILE A 52 9.08 12.93 1.75
C ILE A 52 9.88 11.82 1.07
N VAL A 53 9.76 11.68 -0.26
CA VAL A 53 10.44 10.62 -1.02
C VAL A 53 11.96 10.81 -1.02
N THR A 54 12.44 12.04 -1.16
CA THR A 54 13.89 12.33 -1.15
C THR A 54 14.52 12.23 0.24
N HIS A 55 13.73 12.36 1.32
CA HIS A 55 14.21 12.25 2.70
C HIS A 55 13.90 10.89 3.34
N ARG A 56 13.39 9.91 2.58
CA ARG A 56 12.93 8.62 3.12
C ARG A 56 13.99 7.81 3.88
N ASN A 57 15.27 8.03 3.57
CA ASN A 57 16.39 7.35 4.22
C ASN A 57 16.99 8.15 5.40
N ASP A 58 16.51 9.38 5.62
CA ASP A 58 16.89 10.19 6.78
C ASP A 58 16.18 9.62 8.03
N PRO A 59 16.91 9.16 9.06
CA PRO A 59 16.30 8.64 10.28
C PRO A 59 15.30 9.59 10.96
N GLN A 60 15.48 10.90 10.80
CA GLN A 60 14.58 11.91 11.36
C GLN A 60 13.20 11.89 10.67
N TRP A 61 13.15 11.58 9.38
CA TRP A 61 11.96 11.73 8.53
C TRP A 61 11.42 10.42 7.96
N LYS A 62 12.17 9.32 8.12
CA LYS A 62 11.81 7.99 7.63
C LYS A 62 10.39 7.57 8.04
N SER A 63 9.96 7.90 9.26
CA SER A 63 8.62 7.57 9.74
C SER A 63 7.51 8.19 8.89
N TYR A 64 7.71 9.38 8.31
CA TYR A 64 6.74 9.98 7.39
C TYR A 64 6.63 9.19 6.10
N PHE A 65 7.75 8.73 5.54
CA PHE A 65 7.72 7.86 4.39
C PHE A 65 7.05 6.51 4.71
N ASP A 66 7.40 5.89 5.85
CA ASP A 66 6.80 4.62 6.27
C ASP A 66 5.27 4.76 6.49
N HIS A 67 4.82 5.89 7.03
CA HIS A 67 3.39 6.17 7.20
C HIS A 67 2.67 6.57 5.91
N ALA A 68 3.34 7.14 4.92
CA ALA A 68 2.70 7.52 3.65
C ALA A 68 2.73 6.38 2.62
N TYR A 69 3.89 5.75 2.43
CA TYR A 69 4.16 4.84 1.31
C TYR A 69 4.66 3.45 1.75
N GLY A 70 5.05 3.29 3.01
CA GLY A 70 5.58 2.02 3.52
C GLY A 70 4.60 0.86 3.40
N ARG A 71 5.14 -0.33 3.14
CA ARG A 71 4.35 -1.58 3.16
C ARG A 71 3.74 -1.80 4.54
N ARG A 72 2.48 -2.27 4.56
CA ARG A 72 1.73 -2.53 5.80
C ARG A 72 1.89 -3.99 6.23
N PRO A 73 2.09 -4.25 7.52
CA PRO A 73 2.13 -5.63 8.01
C PRO A 73 0.77 -6.30 7.82
N ARG A 74 0.75 -7.63 7.98
CA ARG A 74 -0.50 -8.40 7.86
C ARG A 74 -1.59 -7.92 8.83
N GLU A 75 -1.21 -7.47 10.01
CA GLU A 75 -2.15 -7.10 11.06
C GLU A 75 -1.76 -5.78 11.70
N GLU A 76 -2.75 -4.91 11.86
CA GLU A 76 -2.62 -3.64 12.53
C GLU A 76 -3.70 -3.52 13.59
N LEU A 77 -3.30 -3.10 14.79
CA LEU A 77 -4.18 -2.85 15.92
C LEU A 77 -3.85 -1.47 16.49
N PHE A 78 -4.86 -0.65 16.70
CA PHE A 78 -4.72 0.67 17.31
C PHE A 78 -5.62 0.77 18.54
N ASP A 79 -5.07 1.18 19.69
CA ASP A 79 -5.84 1.53 20.88
C ASP A 79 -6.31 2.98 20.78
N LEU A 80 -7.55 3.18 20.35
CA LEU A 80 -8.12 4.50 20.08
C LEU A 80 -8.19 5.40 21.31
N ARG A 81 -8.10 4.83 22.52
CA ARG A 81 -8.08 5.60 23.76
C ARG A 81 -6.72 6.22 24.03
N LYS A 82 -5.65 5.52 23.62
CA LYS A 82 -4.26 5.95 23.81
C LYS A 82 -3.73 6.68 22.57
N ASP A 83 -4.23 6.32 21.41
CA ASP A 83 -3.83 6.83 20.10
C ASP A 83 -5.06 7.07 19.21
N PRO A 84 -5.77 8.19 19.41
CA PRO A 84 -6.94 8.54 18.60
C PRO A 84 -6.62 8.73 17.10
N HIS A 85 -5.35 8.98 16.77
CA HIS A 85 -4.90 9.22 15.41
C HIS A 85 -4.42 7.95 14.69
N GLN A 86 -4.39 6.80 15.38
CA GLN A 86 -4.03 5.50 14.79
C GLN A 86 -2.63 5.51 14.14
N MET A 87 -1.67 6.14 14.80
CA MET A 87 -0.29 6.25 14.33
C MET A 87 0.61 5.11 14.86
N LYS A 88 0.23 4.43 15.94
CA LYS A 88 1.03 3.38 16.58
C LYS A 88 0.34 2.02 16.51
N ASN A 89 0.82 1.18 15.60
CA ASN A 89 0.41 -0.23 15.54
C ASN A 89 0.93 -0.99 16.77
N VAL A 90 0.03 -1.60 17.54
CA VAL A 90 0.31 -2.43 18.71
C VAL A 90 -0.03 -3.91 18.51
N ALA A 91 -0.27 -4.38 17.28
CA ALA A 91 -0.69 -5.76 17.00
C ALA A 91 0.32 -6.83 17.45
N ASN A 92 1.62 -6.51 17.43
CA ASN A 92 2.69 -7.42 17.84
C ASN A 92 3.06 -7.30 19.33
N ASP A 93 2.39 -6.43 20.08
CA ASP A 93 2.63 -6.26 21.51
C ASP A 93 1.91 -7.38 22.29
N PRO A 94 2.63 -8.18 23.11
CA PRO A 94 2.05 -9.26 23.89
C PRO A 94 0.88 -8.83 24.79
N GLU A 95 0.86 -7.57 25.26
CA GLU A 95 -0.24 -7.05 26.08
C GLU A 95 -1.59 -7.03 25.34
N TYR A 96 -1.57 -6.98 24.00
CA TYR A 96 -2.77 -6.91 23.17
C TYR A 96 -3.09 -8.23 22.46
N ALA A 97 -2.35 -9.31 22.72
CA ALA A 97 -2.49 -10.60 22.02
C ALA A 97 -3.91 -11.19 22.09
N GLU A 98 -4.57 -11.06 23.25
CA GLU A 98 -5.95 -11.51 23.43
C GLU A 98 -6.92 -10.67 22.58
N VAL A 99 -6.76 -9.34 22.60
CA VAL A 99 -7.59 -8.41 21.83
C VAL A 99 -7.46 -8.68 20.33
N VAL A 100 -6.23 -8.85 19.83
CA VAL A 100 -5.96 -9.22 18.43
C VAL A 100 -6.67 -10.52 18.07
N THR A 101 -6.55 -11.55 18.91
CA THR A 101 -7.18 -12.85 18.65
C THR A 101 -8.70 -12.75 18.57
N GLN A 102 -9.33 -12.02 19.49
CA GLN A 102 -10.77 -11.83 19.53
C GLN A 102 -11.26 -11.03 18.30
N LEU A 103 -10.61 -9.92 17.97
CA LEU A 103 -11.01 -9.06 16.84
C LEU A 103 -10.74 -9.71 15.49
N ARG A 104 -9.62 -10.44 15.35
CA ARG A 104 -9.33 -11.25 14.16
C ARG A 104 -10.42 -12.27 13.93
N LYS A 105 -10.80 -13.03 14.95
CA LYS A 105 -11.88 -14.03 14.84
C LYS A 105 -13.18 -13.36 14.40
N ARG A 106 -13.58 -12.28 15.08
CA ARG A 106 -14.81 -11.55 14.76
C ARG A 106 -14.82 -11.04 13.31
N LEU A 107 -13.70 -10.48 12.85
CA LEU A 107 -13.58 -9.97 11.48
C LEU A 107 -13.67 -11.11 10.46
N LEU A 108 -12.93 -12.21 10.67
CA LEU A 108 -12.95 -13.33 9.73
C LEU A 108 -14.31 -14.04 9.69
N ASP A 109 -14.99 -14.18 10.84
CA ASP A 109 -16.34 -14.74 10.90
C ASP A 109 -17.32 -13.88 10.07
N GLU A 110 -17.25 -12.55 10.18
CA GLU A 110 -18.09 -11.62 9.40
C GLU A 110 -17.79 -11.69 7.90
N LEU A 111 -16.52 -11.69 7.51
CA LEU A 111 -16.11 -11.83 6.11
C LEU A 111 -16.57 -13.17 5.53
N GLN A 112 -16.53 -14.24 6.33
CA GLN A 112 -17.03 -15.56 5.92
C GLN A 112 -18.56 -15.56 5.78
N GLN A 113 -19.27 -15.00 6.75
CA GLN A 113 -20.73 -14.91 6.75
C GLN A 113 -21.26 -14.10 5.56
N SER A 114 -20.57 -13.01 5.22
CA SER A 114 -20.93 -12.14 4.09
C SER A 114 -20.46 -12.69 2.74
N GLY A 115 -19.64 -13.75 2.71
CA GLY A 115 -19.08 -14.29 1.48
C GLY A 115 -18.07 -13.35 0.83
N ASP A 116 -17.28 -12.61 1.61
CA ASP A 116 -16.31 -11.64 1.10
C ASP A 116 -15.31 -12.34 0.14
N PRO A 117 -15.14 -11.82 -1.09
CA PRO A 117 -14.27 -12.45 -2.08
C PRO A 117 -12.80 -12.58 -1.65
N ARG A 118 -12.33 -11.82 -0.64
CA ARG A 118 -10.96 -11.94 -0.10
C ARG A 118 -10.70 -13.30 0.55
N LEU A 119 -11.75 -13.98 1.02
CA LEU A 119 -11.65 -15.30 1.63
C LEU A 119 -11.92 -16.45 0.65
N VAL A 120 -12.25 -16.14 -0.61
CA VAL A 120 -12.61 -17.12 -1.64
C VAL A 120 -11.55 -17.15 -2.72
N ASP A 121 -11.10 -18.34 -3.11
CA ASP A 121 -10.11 -18.55 -4.20
C ASP A 121 -8.89 -17.61 -4.07
N ASP A 122 -8.38 -17.47 -2.83
CA ASP A 122 -7.30 -16.55 -2.46
C ASP A 122 -7.48 -15.13 -3.02
N GLY A 123 -8.70 -14.59 -3.00
CA GLY A 123 -8.95 -13.22 -3.45
C GLY A 123 -8.86 -13.02 -4.97
N LYS A 124 -8.84 -14.09 -5.79
CA LYS A 124 -8.74 -14.02 -7.26
C LYS A 124 -9.70 -13.03 -7.91
N PHE A 125 -10.87 -12.83 -7.31
CA PHE A 125 -11.83 -11.81 -7.74
C PHE A 125 -11.18 -10.43 -7.96
N PHE A 126 -10.25 -10.02 -7.09
CA PHE A 126 -9.54 -8.74 -7.19
C PHE A 126 -8.34 -8.77 -8.16
N GLU A 127 -7.94 -9.94 -8.62
CA GLU A 127 -6.79 -10.13 -9.52
C GLU A 127 -7.22 -10.31 -10.99
N THR A 128 -8.53 -10.33 -11.26
CA THR A 128 -9.09 -10.59 -12.60
C THR A 128 -10.10 -9.51 -13.02
N PRO A 129 -10.33 -9.32 -14.34
CA PRO A 129 -11.39 -8.44 -14.83
C PRO A 129 -12.77 -8.80 -14.22
N PRO A 130 -13.62 -7.82 -13.87
CA PRO A 130 -13.47 -6.38 -14.16
C PRO A 130 -12.70 -5.58 -13.09
N MET A 131 -12.26 -6.22 -12.00
CA MET A 131 -11.64 -5.53 -10.86
C MET A 131 -10.19 -5.15 -11.11
N ALA A 132 -9.50 -5.92 -11.95
CA ALA A 132 -8.15 -5.63 -12.41
C ALA A 132 -8.11 -5.44 -13.93
N GLY A 133 -6.99 -4.90 -14.42
CA GLY A 133 -6.71 -4.84 -15.85
C GLY A 133 -6.66 -6.23 -16.51
N PRO A 134 -6.65 -6.29 -17.85
CA PRO A 134 -6.55 -7.56 -18.57
C PRO A 134 -5.33 -8.34 -18.11
N LEU A 135 -5.44 -9.67 -18.03
CA LEU A 135 -4.29 -10.52 -17.70
C LEU A 135 -3.18 -10.28 -18.73
N PRO A 136 -1.89 -10.51 -18.41
CA PRO A 136 -0.78 -10.23 -19.33
C PRO A 136 -0.92 -10.87 -20.73
N ASN A 137 -1.66 -11.98 -20.83
CA ASN A 137 -1.97 -12.65 -22.10
C ASN A 137 -3.08 -11.96 -22.91
N ASP A 138 -3.90 -11.13 -22.26
CA ASP A 138 -5.05 -10.42 -22.82
C ASP A 138 -4.73 -8.95 -23.16
N VAL A 139 -3.55 -8.44 -22.72
CA VAL A 139 -3.09 -7.09 -23.06
C VAL A 139 -2.52 -7.09 -24.49
N PRO A 140 -3.05 -6.27 -25.43
CA PRO A 140 -2.42 -6.08 -26.73
C PRO A 140 -1.01 -5.55 -26.54
N LYS A 141 0.00 -6.29 -27.03
CA LYS A 141 1.40 -5.86 -26.91
C LYS A 141 1.57 -4.47 -27.54
N PRO A 142 2.18 -3.50 -26.83
CA PRO A 142 2.36 -2.17 -27.37
C PRO A 142 3.18 -2.25 -28.66
N ASN A 143 2.68 -1.62 -29.73
CA ASN A 143 3.34 -1.60 -31.02
C ASN A 143 4.59 -0.72 -30.92
N ARG A 144 5.75 -1.33 -30.64
CA ARG A 144 7.05 -0.68 -30.50
C ARG A 144 7.55 0.04 -31.77
N ASN A 145 6.81 -0.07 -32.89
CA ASN A 145 7.12 0.61 -34.16
C ASN A 145 6.43 1.99 -34.34
N ARG A 146 5.72 2.52 -33.34
CA ARG A 146 5.19 3.90 -33.43
C ARG A 146 6.35 4.89 -33.24
N ARG A 147 6.82 5.47 -34.34
CA ARG A 147 7.76 6.61 -34.31
C ARG A 147 7.15 7.75 -33.47
N PRO A 148 7.97 8.48 -32.69
CA PRO A 148 7.48 9.64 -31.96
C PRO A 148 6.88 10.64 -32.95
N ARG A 149 5.70 11.17 -32.61
CA ARG A 149 5.10 12.29 -33.35
C ARG A 149 6.01 13.50 -33.12
N GLN A 150 6.55 14.05 -34.23
CA GLN A 150 7.22 15.35 -34.25
C GLN A 150 6.21 16.47 -33.98
#